data_AF-A0A2D6MKC5-F1
#
_entry.id   AF-A0A2D6MKC5-F1
#
_cell.length_a   1.000
_cell.length_b   1.000
_cell.length_c   1.000
_cell.angle_alpha   90.00
_cell.angle_beta   90.00
_cell.angle_gamma   90.00
#
_symmetry.space_group_name_H-M   'P 1'
#
loop_
_entity.id
_entity.type
_entity.pdbx_description
1 polymer ?
#
loop_
_entity_poly.entity_id
_entity_poly.type
_entity_poly.pdbx_seq_one_letter_code
_entity_poly.pdbx_strand_id
1 'polypeptide(L)'
;LDFAFEQDALYKKVCKWSDKLHELGHIIYDEQGFKDSDIFRVTINAFLVASKIAYAVDMDEDSFDLEDEHIIKIELETSIRAFSLAMTFLQRIRESLVILINKKVHPTNQWRASLAASDEIVLEIQKRVLGLKQKLDPKSK
;
A
#
# COMPACT_ATOMS: atom_id res chain seq x y z
N LEU A 1 -10.66 -15.44 14.21
CA LEU A 1 -9.75 -15.71 13.08
C LEU A 1 -8.86 -14.50 13.03
N ASP A 2 -7.69 -14.59 13.67
CA ASP A 2 -6.68 -13.55 13.54
C ASP A 2 -5.96 -13.87 12.24
N PHE A 3 -6.00 -12.94 11.28
CA PHE A 3 -5.36 -13.17 9.98
C PHE A 3 -3.87 -12.89 10.10
N ALA A 4 -3.01 -13.71 9.47
CA ALA A 4 -1.56 -13.58 9.57
C ALA A 4 -1.06 -12.17 9.17
N PHE A 5 -1.71 -11.57 8.16
CA PHE A 5 -1.38 -10.21 7.71
C PHE A 5 -1.60 -9.14 8.80
N GLU A 6 -2.50 -9.35 9.76
CA GLU A 6 -2.81 -8.36 10.79
C GLU A 6 -1.63 -8.10 11.72
N GLN A 7 -0.64 -9.01 11.74
CA GLN A 7 0.60 -8.84 12.49
C GLN A 7 1.73 -8.18 11.69
N ASP A 8 1.63 -8.12 10.35
CA ASP A 8 2.68 -7.58 9.49
C ASP A 8 2.90 -6.08 9.72
N ALA A 9 4.17 -5.70 9.87
CA ALA A 9 4.57 -4.33 10.19
C ALA A 9 4.27 -3.34 9.05
N LEU A 10 4.45 -3.76 7.79
CA LEU A 10 4.15 -2.93 6.63
C LEU A 10 2.64 -2.74 6.50
N TYR A 11 1.85 -3.81 6.69
CA TYR A 11 0.40 -3.71 6.72
C TYR A 11 -0.09 -2.73 7.79
N LYS A 12 0.35 -2.90 9.05
CA LYS A 12 0.01 -1.98 10.16
C LYS A 12 0.40 -0.53 9.85
N LYS A 13 1.57 -0.31 9.22
CA LYS A 13 2.03 1.02 8.81
C LYS A 13 1.09 1.62 7.77
N VAL A 14 0.72 0.86 6.74
CA VAL A 14 -0.15 1.34 5.66
C VAL A 14 -1.57 1.56 6.13
N CYS A 15 -2.14 0.73 7.00
CA CYS A 15 -3.45 0.97 7.59
C CYS A 15 -3.48 2.32 8.33
N LYS A 16 -2.53 2.56 9.24
CA LYS A 16 -2.44 3.84 9.96
C LYS A 16 -2.29 5.05 9.03
N TRP A 17 -1.54 4.89 7.93
CA TRP A 17 -1.38 5.95 6.94
C TRP A 17 -2.67 6.16 6.11
N SER A 18 -3.33 5.08 5.71
CA SER A 18 -4.59 5.11 4.97
C SER A 18 -5.72 5.71 5.78
N ASP A 19 -5.86 5.33 7.05
CA ASP A 19 -6.91 5.84 7.94
C ASP A 19 -6.79 7.35 8.13
N LYS A 20 -5.56 7.86 8.30
CA LYS A 20 -5.31 9.31 8.38
C LYS A 20 -5.69 10.05 7.11
N LEU A 21 -5.37 9.48 5.94
CA LEU A 21 -5.75 10.06 4.65
C LEU A 21 -7.25 10.02 4.41
N HIS A 22 -7.92 8.98 4.89
CA HIS A 22 -9.36 8.87 4.82
C HIS A 22 -10.05 9.87 5.74
N GLU A 23 -9.66 9.96 7.00
CA GLU A 23 -10.18 10.94 7.96
C GLU A 23 -10.01 12.36 7.44
N LEU A 24 -8.80 12.70 6.97
CA LEU A 24 -8.51 14.01 6.40
C LEU A 24 -9.37 14.29 5.16
N GLY A 25 -9.47 13.32 4.26
CA GLY A 25 -10.29 13.45 3.07
C GLY A 25 -11.77 13.59 3.38
N HIS A 26 -12.29 12.85 4.35
CA HIS A 26 -13.69 12.93 4.78
C HIS A 26 -14.02 14.30 5.36
N ILE A 27 -13.18 14.82 6.25
CA ILE A 27 -13.34 16.15 6.84
C ILE A 27 -13.40 17.22 5.72
N ILE A 28 -12.47 17.19 4.77
CA ILE A 28 -12.39 18.24 3.74
C ILE A 28 -13.48 18.07 2.68
N TYR A 29 -13.67 16.84 2.19
CA TYR A 29 -14.55 16.55 1.08
C TYR A 29 -16.02 16.54 1.51
N ASP A 30 -16.35 15.86 2.61
CA ASP A 30 -17.74 15.67 3.06
C ASP A 30 -18.19 16.71 4.08
N GLU A 31 -17.44 16.95 5.15
CA GLU A 31 -17.88 17.88 6.20
C GLU A 31 -17.73 19.35 5.79
N GLN A 32 -16.60 19.73 5.18
CA GLN A 32 -16.35 21.09 4.70
C GLN A 32 -16.91 21.34 3.29
N GLY A 33 -17.31 20.29 2.58
CA GLY A 33 -17.92 20.39 1.25
C GLY A 33 -16.95 20.75 0.12
N PHE A 34 -15.64 20.66 0.31
CA PHE A 34 -14.65 20.97 -0.73
C PHE A 34 -14.45 19.76 -1.66
N LYS A 35 -15.30 19.67 -2.70
CA LYS A 35 -15.41 18.52 -3.61
C LYS A 35 -14.30 18.46 -4.69
N ASP A 36 -13.03 18.42 -4.30
CA ASP A 36 -11.91 18.22 -5.23
C ASP A 36 -11.68 16.73 -5.53
N SER A 37 -11.51 16.39 -6.81
CA SER A 37 -11.36 15.00 -7.26
C SER A 37 -10.07 14.33 -6.79
N ASP A 38 -9.00 15.10 -6.56
CA ASP A 38 -7.74 14.58 -6.05
C ASP A 38 -7.84 14.18 -4.58
N ILE A 39 -8.67 14.86 -3.79
CA ILE A 39 -8.96 14.46 -2.41
C ILE A 39 -9.63 13.08 -2.40
N PHE A 40 -10.70 12.94 -3.19
CA PHE A 40 -11.41 11.67 -3.32
C PHE A 40 -10.49 10.54 -3.79
N ARG A 41 -9.62 10.80 -4.78
CA ARG A 41 -8.64 9.83 -5.28
C ARG A 41 -7.64 9.40 -4.22
N VAL A 42 -7.10 10.34 -3.44
CA VAL A 42 -6.15 10.03 -2.35
C VAL A 42 -6.83 9.13 -1.34
N THR A 43 -8.05 9.48 -0.91
CA THR A 43 -8.82 8.72 0.09
C THR A 43 -9.13 7.30 -0.36
N ILE A 44 -9.68 7.10 -1.55
CA ILE A 44 -10.07 5.77 -2.02
C ILE A 44 -8.84 4.91 -2.34
N ASN A 45 -7.84 5.47 -3.03
CA ASN A 45 -6.68 4.67 -3.39
C ASN A 45 -5.87 4.25 -2.15
N ALA A 46 -5.86 5.03 -1.06
CA ALA A 46 -5.13 4.66 0.16
C ALA A 46 -5.63 3.32 0.74
N PHE A 47 -6.95 3.11 0.77
CA PHE A 47 -7.52 1.82 1.19
C PHE A 47 -7.19 0.68 0.22
N LEU A 48 -7.11 0.97 -1.08
CA LEU A 48 -6.70 -0.02 -2.06
C LEU A 48 -5.24 -0.45 -1.83
N VAL A 49 -4.34 0.47 -1.46
CA VAL A 49 -2.96 0.12 -1.06
C VAL A 49 -2.98 -0.85 0.12
N ALA A 50 -3.69 -0.51 1.20
CA ALA A 50 -3.78 -1.37 2.39
C ALA A 50 -4.31 -2.77 2.04
N SER A 51 -5.38 -2.83 1.24
CA SER A 51 -6.01 -4.08 0.81
C SER A 51 -5.08 -4.95 -0.04
N LYS A 52 -4.27 -4.34 -0.92
CA LYS A 52 -3.30 -5.08 -1.74
C LYS A 52 -2.09 -5.54 -0.95
N ILE A 53 -1.68 -4.80 0.08
CA ILE A 53 -0.64 -5.25 1.00
C ILE A 53 -1.13 -6.43 1.83
N ALA A 54 -2.35 -6.38 2.39
CA ALA A 54 -2.94 -7.50 3.11
C ALA A 54 -2.88 -8.78 2.27
N TYR A 55 -3.38 -8.72 1.03
CA TYR A 55 -3.35 -9.87 0.12
C TYR A 55 -1.93 -10.34 -0.23
N ALA A 56 -0.93 -9.45 -0.23
CA ALA A 56 0.46 -9.79 -0.52
C ALA A 56 1.21 -10.42 0.66
N VAL A 57 0.73 -10.19 1.89
CA VAL A 57 1.36 -10.66 3.13
C VAL A 57 0.58 -11.76 3.84
N ASP A 58 -0.63 -12.09 3.36
CA ASP A 58 -1.45 -13.22 3.83
C ASP A 58 -0.93 -14.58 3.36
N MET A 59 0.33 -14.65 2.89
CA MET A 59 1.01 -15.93 2.67
C MET A 59 1.43 -16.48 4.03
N ASP A 60 0.87 -17.60 4.41
CA ASP A 60 1.25 -18.33 5.61
C ASP A 60 2.59 -19.03 5.35
N GLU A 61 3.69 -18.50 5.91
CA GLU A 61 5.01 -19.14 5.74
C GLU A 61 5.08 -20.54 6.37
N ASP A 62 4.18 -20.86 7.31
CA ASP A 62 4.13 -22.15 8.01
C ASP A 62 3.25 -23.21 7.28
N SER A 63 2.50 -22.83 6.23
CA SER A 63 1.74 -23.79 5.40
C SER A 63 2.59 -24.46 4.31
N PHE A 64 3.79 -23.95 4.06
CA PHE A 64 4.67 -24.42 2.97
C PHE A 64 5.34 -25.78 3.21
N ASP A 65 5.33 -26.29 4.44
CA ASP A 65 5.94 -27.60 4.75
C ASP A 65 5.15 -28.80 4.15
N LEU A 66 3.97 -28.56 3.55
CA LEU A 66 3.12 -29.59 2.95
C LEU A 66 2.75 -29.34 1.48
N GLU A 67 3.20 -28.24 0.86
CA GLU A 67 2.74 -27.83 -0.48
C GLU A 67 3.71 -28.20 -1.61
N ASP A 68 3.14 -28.55 -2.77
CA ASP A 68 3.86 -28.77 -4.03
C ASP A 68 4.66 -27.50 -4.41
N GLU A 69 5.90 -27.66 -4.85
CA GLU A 69 6.78 -26.56 -5.33
C GLU A 69 6.07 -25.65 -6.35
N HIS A 70 5.14 -26.20 -7.13
CA HIS A 70 4.31 -25.45 -8.06
C HIS A 70 3.34 -24.47 -7.36
N ILE A 71 2.75 -24.85 -6.24
CA ILE A 71 1.82 -24.02 -5.46
C ILE A 71 2.59 -22.85 -4.85
N ILE A 72 3.72 -23.13 -4.19
CA ILE A 72 4.62 -22.11 -3.61
C ILE A 72 5.00 -21.06 -4.66
N LYS A 73 5.34 -21.51 -5.87
CA LYS A 73 5.66 -20.60 -6.98
C LYS A 73 4.49 -19.67 -7.33
N ILE A 74 3.28 -20.21 -7.43
CA ILE A 74 2.07 -19.44 -7.75
C ILE A 74 1.79 -18.40 -6.66
N GLU A 75 1.96 -18.76 -5.39
CA GLU A 75 1.73 -17.85 -4.27
C GLU A 75 2.75 -16.71 -4.25
N LEU A 76 4.03 -17.02 -4.42
CA LEU A 76 5.09 -16.01 -4.55
C LEU A 76 4.82 -15.04 -5.72
N GLU A 77 4.44 -15.56 -6.89
CA GLU A 77 4.06 -14.74 -8.04
C GLU A 77 2.83 -13.86 -7.75
N THR A 78 1.83 -14.41 -7.06
CA THR A 78 0.61 -13.71 -6.68
C THR A 78 0.90 -12.55 -5.73
N SER A 79 1.74 -12.76 -4.72
CA SER A 79 2.17 -11.73 -3.79
C SER A 79 3.01 -10.64 -4.46
N ILE A 80 3.90 -11.00 -5.40
CA ILE A 80 4.62 -10.01 -6.21
C ILE A 80 3.65 -9.15 -7.04
N ARG A 81 2.62 -9.76 -7.64
CA ARG A 81 1.59 -9.03 -8.40
C ARG A 81 0.77 -8.11 -7.48
N ALA A 82 0.42 -8.57 -6.29
CA ALA A 82 -0.30 -7.79 -5.29
C ALA A 82 0.49 -6.56 -4.83
N PHE A 83 1.78 -6.72 -4.51
CA PHE A 83 2.67 -5.60 -4.24
C PHE A 83 2.80 -4.63 -5.42
N SER A 84 2.84 -5.15 -6.65
CA SER A 84 2.90 -4.32 -7.86
C SER A 84 1.63 -3.48 -8.05
N LEU A 85 0.46 -4.02 -7.70
CA LEU A 85 -0.79 -3.28 -7.67
C LEU A 85 -0.79 -2.21 -6.56
N ALA A 86 -0.30 -2.54 -5.36
CA ALA A 86 -0.14 -1.57 -4.27
C ALA A 86 0.74 -0.37 -4.72
N MET A 87 1.86 -0.65 -5.38
CA MET A 87 2.74 0.36 -5.99
C MET A 87 2.02 1.24 -7.02
N THR A 88 1.15 0.65 -7.85
CA THR A 88 0.36 1.41 -8.84
C THR A 88 -0.59 2.39 -8.16
N PHE A 89 -1.27 1.97 -7.08
CA PHE A 89 -2.15 2.87 -6.31
C PHE A 89 -1.36 3.93 -5.55
N LEU A 90 -0.21 3.59 -4.97
CA LEU A 90 0.69 4.56 -4.35
C LEU A 90 1.13 5.65 -5.33
N GLN A 91 1.49 5.28 -6.56
CA GLN A 91 1.88 6.26 -7.57
C GLN A 91 0.76 7.24 -7.89
N ARG A 92 -0.48 6.76 -8.04
CA ARG A 92 -1.66 7.62 -8.25
C ARG A 92 -1.93 8.55 -7.06
N ILE A 93 -1.75 8.06 -5.84
CA ILE A 93 -1.88 8.88 -4.62
C ILE A 93 -0.81 9.97 -4.60
N ARG A 94 0.44 9.63 -4.90
CA ARG A 94 1.57 10.59 -4.94
C ARG A 94 1.30 11.71 -5.93
N GLU A 95 0.82 11.39 -7.13
CA GLU A 95 0.44 12.37 -8.15
C GLU A 95 -0.66 13.32 -7.63
N SER A 96 -1.75 12.78 -7.08
CA SER A 96 -2.82 13.60 -6.51
C SER A 96 -2.35 14.42 -5.30
N LEU A 97 -1.49 13.89 -4.42
CA LEU A 97 -0.92 14.64 -3.30
C LEU A 97 -0.07 15.82 -3.80
N VAL A 98 0.77 15.62 -4.82
CA VAL A 98 1.55 16.71 -5.43
C VAL A 98 0.62 17.79 -5.99
N ILE A 99 -0.47 17.40 -6.66
CA ILE A 99 -1.47 18.33 -7.18
C ILE A 99 -2.13 19.12 -6.04
N LEU A 100 -2.58 18.47 -4.97
CA LEU A 100 -3.20 19.13 -3.80
C LEU A 100 -2.24 20.12 -3.12
N ILE A 101 -0.96 19.74 -2.99
CA ILE A 101 0.09 20.60 -2.43
C ILE A 101 0.32 21.83 -3.31
N ASN A 102 0.37 21.65 -4.63
CA ASN A 102 0.56 22.74 -5.59
C ASN A 102 -0.65 23.68 -5.65
N LYS A 103 -1.87 23.12 -5.55
CA LYS A 103 -3.12 23.87 -5.37
C LYS A 103 -3.21 24.60 -4.02
N LYS A 104 -2.30 24.32 -3.08
CA LYS A 104 -2.31 24.82 -1.70
C LYS A 104 -3.61 24.48 -0.96
N VAL A 105 -4.16 23.29 -1.21
CA VAL A 105 -5.34 22.80 -0.49
C VAL A 105 -4.97 22.60 0.98
N HIS A 106 -5.63 23.33 1.87
CA HIS A 106 -5.42 23.17 3.30
C HIS A 106 -5.96 21.81 3.78
N PRO A 107 -5.25 21.09 4.66
CA PRO A 107 -3.96 21.43 5.28
C PRO A 107 -2.75 20.92 4.50
N THR A 108 -2.05 21.82 3.79
CA THR A 108 -0.89 21.52 2.93
C THR A 108 0.21 20.70 3.61
N ASN A 109 0.49 20.95 4.90
CA ASN A 109 1.53 20.24 5.63
C ASN A 109 1.20 18.76 5.85
N GLN A 110 -0.09 18.43 6.01
CA GLN A 110 -0.52 17.04 6.17
C GLN A 110 -0.43 16.28 4.84
N TRP A 111 -0.72 16.94 3.71
CA TRP A 111 -0.48 16.36 2.38
C TRP A 111 1.01 16.09 2.13
N ARG A 112 1.89 17.02 2.52
CA ARG A 112 3.36 16.83 2.44
C ARG A 112 3.84 15.68 3.31
N ALA A 113 3.35 15.58 4.55
CA ALA A 113 3.69 14.49 5.45
C ALA A 113 3.21 13.14 4.89
N SER A 114 2.00 13.10 4.31
CA SER A 114 1.45 11.89 3.69
C SER A 114 2.23 11.46 2.44
N LEU A 115 2.73 12.43 1.67
CA LEU A 115 3.60 12.18 0.51
C LEU A 115 4.93 11.57 0.96
N ALA A 116 5.58 12.15 1.97
CA ALA A 116 6.82 11.58 2.53
C ALA A 116 6.62 10.15 3.07
N ALA A 117 5.52 9.91 3.80
CA ALA A 117 5.18 8.56 4.26
C ALA A 117 4.96 7.57 3.11
N SER A 118 4.38 8.03 1.99
CA SER A 118 4.19 7.17 0.81
C SER A 118 5.51 6.76 0.15
N ASP A 119 6.54 7.63 0.19
CA ASP A 119 7.87 7.31 -0.34
C ASP A 119 8.55 6.22 0.50
N GLU A 120 8.39 6.26 1.83
CA GLU A 120 8.88 5.20 2.71
C GLU A 120 8.17 3.86 2.46
N ILE A 121 6.85 3.88 2.28
CA ILE A 121 6.06 2.68 1.96
C ILE A 121 6.52 2.07 0.63
N VAL A 122 6.81 2.89 -0.37
CA VAL A 122 7.37 2.45 -1.65
C VAL A 122 8.68 1.66 -1.46
N LEU A 123 9.61 2.19 -0.66
CA LEU A 123 10.90 1.55 -0.40
C LEU A 123 10.72 0.20 0.30
N GLU A 124 9.81 0.12 1.27
CA GLU A 124 9.50 -1.13 1.97
C GLU A 124 8.89 -2.18 1.04
N ILE A 125 7.95 -1.79 0.17
CA ILE A 125 7.37 -2.70 -0.83
C ILE A 125 8.44 -3.19 -1.80
N GLN A 126 9.31 -2.32 -2.30
CA GLN A 126 10.40 -2.70 -3.19
C GLN A 126 11.33 -3.73 -2.55
N LYS A 127 11.67 -3.55 -1.27
CA LYS A 127 12.47 -4.52 -0.51
C LYS A 127 11.79 -5.88 -0.41
N ARG A 128 10.48 -5.91 -0.13
CA ARG A 128 9.68 -7.15 -0.07
C ARG A 128 9.66 -7.86 -1.42
N VAL A 129 9.36 -7.13 -2.50
CA VAL A 129 9.34 -7.67 -3.86
C VAL A 129 10.70 -8.26 -4.26
N LEU A 130 11.80 -7.59 -3.91
CA LEU A 130 13.15 -8.12 -4.17
C LEU A 130 13.38 -9.44 -3.43
N GLY A 131 13.01 -9.52 -2.16
CA GLY A 131 13.09 -10.75 -1.36
C GLY A 131 12.26 -11.89 -1.96
N LEU A 132 11.03 -11.61 -2.38
CA LEU A 132 10.17 -12.60 -3.03
C LEU A 132 10.73 -13.08 -4.38
N LYS A 133 11.28 -12.17 -5.19
CA LYS A 133 11.93 -12.54 -6.46
C LYS A 133 13.16 -13.42 -6.25
N GLN A 134 13.94 -13.17 -5.21
CA GLN A 134 15.08 -14.02 -4.86
C GLN A 134 14.65 -15.42 -4.38
N LYS A 135 13.50 -15.53 -3.69
CA LYS A 135 12.89 -16.82 -3.35
C LYS A 135 12.40 -17.56 -4.62
N LEU A 136 11.81 -16.82 -5.57
CA LEU A 136 11.28 -17.36 -6.83
C LEU A 136 12.37 -17.83 -7.80
N ASP A 137 13.50 -17.10 -7.87
CA ASP A 137 14.66 -17.47 -8.68
C ASP A 137 15.98 -17.25 -7.91
N PRO A 138 16.43 -18.27 -7.15
CA PRO A 138 17.65 -18.18 -6.34
C PRO A 138 18.95 -18.04 -7.16
N LYS A 139 18.90 -18.30 -8.47
CA LYS A 139 20.09 -18.36 -9.34
C LYS A 139 20.41 -17.02 -10.03
N SER A 140 19.59 -15.99 -9.85
CA SER A 140 19.74 -14.65 -10.45
C SER A 140 20.84 -13.75 -9.82
N LYS A 141 21.85 -14.31 -9.14
CA LYS A 141 22.95 -13.53 -8.53
C LYS A 141 24.03 -13.13 -9.54
#